data_AF-A0A2S7PJS2-F1
#
_entry.id   AF-A0A2S7PJS2-F1
#
_cell.length_a   1.000
_cell.length_b   1.000
_cell.length_c   1.000
_cell.angle_alpha   90.00
_cell.angle_beta   90.00
_cell.angle_gamma   90.00
#
_symmetry.space_group_name_H-M   'P 1'
#
loop_
_entity.id
_entity.type
_entity.pdbx_description
1 polymer ?
#
loop_
_entity_poly.entity_id
_entity_poly.type
_entity_poly.pdbx_seq_one_letter_code
_entity_poly.pdbx_strand_id
1 'polypeptide(L)'
;MFRNAPDSYYSAAASATTPDGAPRKIPPPTPLTFPSSTPQAPERVPLGETPLALGIHVIPNASPQDLLPDASYLPPVEEWTAIPQDGLEAANAASKRPLNNGNKSPGVQTYLERRKELSIDNTAAFRTIRRIPAAPGTHAPRLGNAYEFYKNLEVFSSYWVDTSLPKEANSSPEATENGNAEGSKQDTTPIHEKTHIRTGTGSQTPAEYRQGLLASFVKLVAYDFGCNVAFPRVEPRLHLHPPSPSSPASHIPATLTMIYRTPTDRNSARAGIVEGPLAALSCRSTTSFTTPLDSNLDLAREIVALLLTAQQRNREGKAEKPFGDGKWWTSVPRWGGGKGGPIGKEIESSPTPTAPPPTTADLVSDIKARIEGFGSGLGSGDNKRPPQKKARTSRPGGTMQIYDNYRKMLPPSSTWDRKARYMAIGKVGGAQGEWDDVFLVSCINHHIGFLRARVGKGLLDELEDGGKGRQALDRTTVWRSKWYDVFLAEERIEAMDVVWGIMAWSMRDTLNDGAAERMDVDR
;
A
#
# COMPACT_ATOMS: atom_id res chain seq x y z
N MET A 1 22.07 -7.03 3.84
CA MET A 1 22.05 -8.05 4.91
C MET A 1 20.60 -8.25 5.36
N PHE A 2 19.82 -9.02 4.61
CA PHE A 2 18.58 -9.58 5.13
C PHE A 2 18.96 -10.95 5.66
N ARG A 3 19.01 -11.09 6.99
CA ARG A 3 19.10 -12.40 7.62
C ARG A 3 17.76 -13.09 7.36
N ASN A 4 17.84 -14.28 6.78
CA ASN A 4 16.74 -15.23 6.70
C ASN A 4 16.06 -15.31 8.07
N ALA A 5 14.80 -14.88 8.14
CA ALA A 5 13.94 -15.28 9.25
C ALA A 5 13.71 -16.79 9.12
N PRO A 6 13.74 -17.56 10.22
CA PRO A 6 13.56 -19.01 10.16
C PRO A 6 12.15 -19.37 9.69
N ASP A 7 12.05 -20.43 8.88
CA ASP A 7 10.84 -21.04 8.31
C ASP A 7 9.85 -21.64 9.36
N SER A 8 9.83 -21.14 10.60
CA SER A 8 9.10 -21.77 11.71
C SER A 8 7.67 -21.26 11.93
N TYR A 9 7.06 -20.56 10.97
CA TYR A 9 5.65 -20.13 11.02
C TYR A 9 4.71 -21.04 10.23
N TYR A 10 5.02 -22.33 10.10
CA TYR A 10 3.96 -23.30 9.84
C TYR A 10 3.12 -23.37 11.11
N SER A 11 1.98 -22.66 11.12
CA SER A 11 0.91 -22.97 12.05
C SER A 11 0.57 -24.43 11.82
N ALA A 12 0.94 -25.30 12.76
CA ALA A 12 0.36 -26.63 12.84
C ALA A 12 -1.15 -26.47 12.67
N ALA A 13 -1.78 -27.34 11.88
CA ALA A 13 -3.22 -27.30 11.69
C ALA A 13 -3.88 -27.13 13.06
N ALA A 14 -4.68 -26.07 13.22
CA ALA A 14 -5.31 -25.75 14.49
C ALA A 14 -5.98 -27.03 15.01
N SER A 15 -5.44 -27.60 16.10
CA SER A 15 -5.97 -28.84 16.65
C SER A 15 -7.44 -28.63 16.98
N ALA A 16 -8.28 -29.63 16.67
CA ALA A 16 -9.68 -29.65 17.06
C ALA A 16 -9.86 -29.65 18.59
N THR A 17 -8.78 -29.91 19.33
CA THR A 17 -8.73 -29.93 20.79
C THR A 17 -7.78 -28.85 21.34
N THR A 18 -8.11 -28.31 22.51
CA THR A 18 -7.22 -27.48 23.32
C THR A 18 -6.08 -28.33 23.92
N PRO A 19 -5.02 -27.72 24.48
CA PRO A 19 -3.95 -28.46 25.16
C PRO A 19 -4.47 -29.39 26.27
N ASP A 20 -5.62 -29.07 26.87
CA ASP A 20 -6.28 -29.86 27.91
C ASP A 20 -7.17 -30.99 27.35
N GLY A 21 -7.15 -31.22 26.04
CA GLY A 21 -7.94 -32.26 25.36
C GLY A 21 -9.41 -31.91 25.11
N ALA A 22 -9.89 -30.76 25.56
CA ALA A 22 -11.27 -30.32 25.35
C ALA A 22 -11.51 -29.88 23.90
N PRO A 23 -12.69 -30.13 23.31
CA PRO A 23 -13.01 -29.66 21.97
C PRO A 23 -12.97 -28.13 21.91
N ARG A 24 -12.31 -27.58 20.89
CA ARG A 24 -12.13 -26.14 20.75
C ARG A 24 -13.47 -25.50 20.38
N LYS A 25 -13.95 -24.57 21.21
CA LYS A 25 -15.18 -23.82 20.92
C LYS A 25 -14.96 -22.90 19.71
N ILE A 26 -15.63 -23.20 18.60
CA ILE A 26 -15.54 -22.41 17.38
C ILE A 26 -16.37 -21.11 17.60
N PRO A 27 -15.79 -19.91 17.40
CA PRO A 27 -16.54 -18.68 17.53
C PRO A 27 -17.62 -18.56 16.45
N PRO A 28 -18.76 -17.88 16.72
CA PRO A 28 -19.80 -17.68 15.71
C PRO A 28 -19.23 -16.93 14.49
N PRO A 29 -19.71 -17.21 13.27
CA PRO A 29 -19.33 -16.45 12.07
C PRO A 29 -19.58 -14.95 12.26
N THR A 30 -18.65 -14.12 11.81
CA THR A 30 -18.85 -12.67 11.78
C THR A 30 -19.79 -12.33 10.62
N PRO A 31 -20.92 -11.63 10.86
CA PRO A 31 -21.82 -11.23 9.78
C PRO A 31 -21.11 -10.38 8.73
N LEU A 32 -21.36 -10.67 7.46
CA LEU A 32 -20.89 -9.84 6.36
C LEU A 32 -21.85 -8.66 6.17
N THR A 33 -21.34 -7.46 6.45
CA THR A 33 -22.04 -6.21 6.14
C THR A 33 -21.14 -5.37 5.23
N PHE A 34 -21.76 -4.61 4.34
CA PHE A 34 -21.07 -3.79 3.34
C PHE A 34 -21.54 -2.33 3.42
N PRO A 35 -20.64 -1.37 3.20
CA PRO A 35 -20.96 0.05 3.20
C PRO A 35 -21.85 0.41 1.99
N SER A 36 -22.88 1.22 2.21
CA SER A 36 -23.91 1.56 1.19
C SER A 36 -23.95 3.04 0.77
N SER A 37 -22.99 3.86 1.22
CA SER A 37 -22.98 5.30 0.94
C SER A 37 -22.79 5.61 -0.55
N THR A 38 -23.71 6.39 -1.12
CA THR A 38 -23.79 6.72 -2.55
C THR A 38 -24.18 8.19 -2.79
N PRO A 39 -23.40 9.17 -2.27
CA PRO A 39 -23.73 10.58 -2.39
C PRO A 39 -23.84 11.02 -3.86
N GLN A 40 -24.80 11.91 -4.12
CA GLN A 40 -25.09 12.46 -5.44
C GLN A 40 -24.80 13.96 -5.43
N ALA A 41 -23.78 14.39 -6.18
CA ALA A 41 -23.46 15.81 -6.36
C ALA A 41 -23.92 16.33 -7.74
N PRO A 42 -24.35 17.60 -7.83
CA PRO A 42 -24.61 18.27 -9.10
C PRO A 42 -23.31 18.44 -9.90
N GLU A 43 -23.41 18.72 -11.20
CA GLU A 43 -22.23 18.83 -12.09
C GLU A 43 -21.24 19.92 -11.66
N ARG A 44 -21.76 21.06 -11.22
CA ARG A 44 -20.98 22.15 -10.63
C ARG A 44 -21.38 22.37 -9.19
N VAL A 45 -20.38 22.50 -8.33
CA VAL A 45 -20.55 22.71 -6.91
C VAL A 45 -20.06 24.10 -6.55
N PRO A 46 -20.95 24.98 -6.05
CA PRO A 46 -20.55 26.31 -5.56
C PRO A 46 -19.55 26.18 -4.41
N LEU A 47 -18.49 26.99 -4.46
CA LEU A 47 -17.59 27.15 -3.31
C LEU A 47 -18.29 28.06 -2.28
N GLY A 48 -18.81 27.48 -1.20
CA GLY A 48 -19.39 28.20 -0.05
C GLY A 48 -18.39 28.39 1.11
N GLU A 49 -18.82 28.99 2.23
CA GLU A 49 -17.97 29.22 3.42
C GLU A 49 -17.47 27.92 4.10
N THR A 50 -17.96 26.75 3.69
CA THR A 50 -17.45 25.46 4.13
C THR A 50 -16.32 24.96 3.21
N PRO A 51 -15.09 24.74 3.71
CA PRO A 51 -13.93 24.47 2.88
C PRO A 51 -13.95 23.18 2.02
N LEU A 52 -14.92 22.27 2.18
CA LEU A 52 -14.88 20.95 1.56
C LEU A 52 -16.25 20.39 1.14
N ALA A 53 -17.04 21.19 0.40
CA ALA A 53 -18.07 20.61 -0.48
C ALA A 53 -17.39 19.98 -1.71
N LEU A 54 -16.72 18.83 -1.55
CA LEU A 54 -15.88 18.18 -2.58
C LEU A 54 -16.62 17.73 -3.85
N GLY A 55 -17.94 17.91 -3.93
CA GLY A 55 -18.75 17.51 -5.08
C GLY A 55 -18.62 16.04 -5.44
N ILE A 56 -18.60 15.17 -4.44
CA ILE A 56 -18.47 13.73 -4.67
C ILE A 56 -19.78 13.16 -5.22
N HIS A 57 -19.70 12.53 -6.39
CA HIS A 57 -20.80 11.81 -7.02
C HIS A 57 -20.39 10.35 -7.21
N VAL A 58 -21.04 9.43 -6.47
CA VAL A 58 -20.73 8.00 -6.52
C VAL A 58 -21.70 7.27 -7.45
N ILE A 59 -21.14 6.54 -8.41
CA ILE A 59 -21.84 5.57 -9.26
C ILE A 59 -21.55 4.17 -8.67
N PRO A 60 -22.51 3.57 -7.95
CA PRO A 60 -22.33 2.25 -7.36
C PRO A 60 -22.48 1.13 -8.39
N ASN A 61 -21.94 -0.05 -8.07
CA ASN A 61 -22.05 -1.28 -8.88
C ASN A 61 -21.65 -1.09 -10.34
N ALA A 62 -20.65 -0.24 -10.60
CA ALA A 62 -20.10 -0.06 -11.94
C ALA A 62 -19.55 -1.39 -12.46
N SER A 63 -19.87 -1.72 -13.72
CA SER A 63 -19.32 -2.89 -14.38
C SER A 63 -17.82 -2.71 -14.61
N PRO A 64 -17.03 -3.78 -14.83
CA PRO A 64 -15.64 -3.66 -15.25
C PRO A 64 -15.43 -2.74 -16.46
N GLN A 65 -16.40 -2.71 -17.39
CA GLN A 65 -16.35 -1.88 -18.60
C GLN A 65 -16.50 -0.39 -18.26
N ASP A 66 -17.45 -0.05 -17.38
CA ASP A 66 -17.69 1.35 -16.96
C ASP A 66 -16.60 1.89 -16.04
N LEU A 67 -15.93 0.99 -15.31
CA LEU A 67 -14.89 1.33 -14.35
C LEU A 67 -13.62 1.83 -15.03
N LEU A 68 -13.30 1.39 -16.25
CA LEU A 68 -12.13 1.86 -16.99
C LEU A 68 -12.49 3.01 -17.95
N PRO A 69 -11.58 3.98 -18.16
CA PRO A 69 -11.84 5.05 -19.13
C PRO A 69 -12.02 4.50 -20.56
N ASP A 70 -11.30 3.43 -20.89
CA ASP A 70 -11.45 2.68 -22.13
C ASP A 70 -11.51 1.18 -21.82
N ALA A 71 -12.66 0.57 -22.11
CA ALA A 71 -12.91 -0.86 -21.88
C ALA A 71 -12.07 -1.77 -22.79
N SER A 72 -11.47 -1.26 -23.88
CA SER A 72 -10.61 -2.03 -24.80
C SER A 72 -9.30 -2.54 -24.15
N TYR A 73 -9.02 -2.07 -22.93
CA TYR A 73 -7.90 -2.50 -22.10
C TYR A 73 -8.27 -3.65 -21.14
N LEU A 74 -9.55 -4.01 -21.03
CA LEU A 74 -9.93 -5.27 -20.39
C LEU A 74 -9.43 -6.47 -21.20
N PRO A 75 -9.12 -7.59 -20.55
CA PRO A 75 -8.80 -8.83 -21.26
C PRO A 75 -10.04 -9.30 -22.06
N PRO A 76 -9.91 -9.62 -23.36
CA PRO A 76 -11.00 -10.21 -24.13
C PRO A 76 -11.12 -11.69 -23.77
N VAL A 77 -11.77 -11.97 -22.63
CA VAL A 77 -11.78 -13.28 -21.96
C VAL A 77 -12.27 -14.40 -22.88
N GLU A 78 -13.39 -14.19 -23.57
CA GLU A 78 -13.97 -15.19 -24.47
C GLU A 78 -12.99 -15.60 -25.57
N GLU A 79 -12.43 -14.61 -26.27
CA GLU A 79 -11.44 -14.82 -27.33
C GLU A 79 -10.19 -15.52 -26.81
N TRP A 80 -9.64 -15.06 -25.69
CA TRP A 80 -8.40 -15.59 -25.12
C TRP A 80 -8.53 -17.03 -24.63
N THR A 81 -9.70 -17.42 -24.18
CA THR A 81 -9.94 -18.78 -23.67
C THR A 81 -10.26 -19.79 -24.75
N ALA A 82 -10.74 -19.33 -25.90
CA ALA A 82 -11.01 -20.16 -27.05
C ALA A 82 -9.75 -20.52 -27.85
N ILE A 83 -8.59 -19.93 -27.53
CA ILE A 83 -7.33 -20.15 -28.27
C ILE A 83 -6.82 -21.58 -28.07
N PRO A 84 -6.64 -22.37 -29.14
CA PRO A 84 -6.04 -23.70 -29.06
C PRO A 84 -4.57 -23.64 -28.64
N GLN A 85 -4.09 -24.71 -28.00
CA GLN A 85 -2.71 -24.79 -27.50
C GLN A 85 -1.66 -24.55 -28.61
N ASP A 86 -1.90 -25.08 -29.82
CA ASP A 86 -0.99 -24.97 -30.95
C ASP A 86 -0.83 -23.53 -31.47
N GLY A 87 -1.83 -22.66 -31.26
CA GLY A 87 -1.82 -21.25 -31.67
C GLY A 87 -1.40 -20.28 -30.56
N LEU A 88 -1.20 -20.77 -29.34
CA LEU A 88 -1.05 -19.92 -28.15
C LEU A 88 0.21 -19.06 -28.20
N GLU A 89 1.33 -19.57 -28.72
CA GLU A 89 2.58 -18.82 -28.79
C GLU A 89 2.48 -17.61 -29.74
N ALA A 90 1.90 -17.81 -30.92
CA ALA A 90 1.65 -16.75 -31.88
C ALA A 90 0.66 -15.71 -31.34
N ALA A 91 -0.44 -16.17 -30.74
CA ALA A 91 -1.42 -15.30 -30.10
C ALA A 91 -0.80 -14.49 -28.94
N ASN A 92 0.07 -15.12 -28.15
CA ASN A 92 0.79 -14.46 -27.06
C ASN A 92 1.76 -13.38 -27.56
N ALA A 93 2.39 -13.58 -28.72
CA ALA A 93 3.20 -12.53 -29.33
C ALA A 93 2.32 -11.35 -29.82
N ALA A 94 1.17 -11.65 -30.43
CA ALA A 94 0.25 -10.67 -31.00
C ALA A 94 -0.51 -9.86 -29.93
N SER A 95 -0.85 -10.46 -28.79
CA SER A 95 -1.62 -9.81 -27.72
C SER A 95 -0.82 -8.76 -26.94
N LYS A 96 0.52 -8.75 -27.06
CA LYS A 96 1.39 -7.85 -26.28
C LYS A 96 1.37 -6.44 -26.85
N ARG A 97 1.09 -5.46 -26.01
CA ARG A 97 1.04 -4.03 -26.36
C ARG A 97 2.28 -3.29 -25.85
N PRO A 98 2.73 -2.20 -26.51
CA PRO A 98 3.80 -1.35 -25.98
C PRO A 98 3.35 -0.67 -24.68
N LEU A 99 4.28 -0.55 -23.73
CA LEU A 99 4.09 0.15 -22.46
C LEU A 99 4.88 1.47 -22.45
N ASN A 100 4.45 2.41 -21.61
CA ASN A 100 5.10 3.72 -21.39
C ASN A 100 6.50 3.67 -20.74
N ASN A 101 7.09 2.49 -20.59
CA ASN A 101 8.46 2.29 -20.15
C ASN A 101 9.35 1.64 -21.23
N GLY A 102 8.83 1.49 -22.46
CA GLY A 102 9.53 0.86 -23.58
C GLY A 102 9.50 -0.67 -23.58
N ASN A 103 8.94 -1.31 -22.55
CA ASN A 103 8.71 -2.76 -22.54
C ASN A 103 7.39 -3.11 -23.24
N LYS A 104 7.14 -4.40 -23.42
CA LYS A 104 5.84 -4.93 -23.85
C LYS A 104 5.03 -5.39 -22.64
N SER A 105 3.71 -5.29 -22.74
CA SER A 105 2.76 -5.84 -21.77
C SER A 105 2.91 -7.36 -21.66
N PRO A 106 2.38 -7.99 -20.59
CA PRO A 106 2.12 -9.42 -20.63
C PRO A 106 1.11 -9.76 -21.74
N GLY A 107 1.19 -11.00 -22.24
CA GLY A 107 0.31 -11.50 -23.29
C GLY A 107 -0.70 -12.53 -22.78
N VAL A 108 -1.50 -13.08 -23.69
CA VAL A 108 -2.59 -14.01 -23.38
C VAL A 108 -2.11 -15.26 -22.63
N GLN A 109 -0.90 -15.76 -22.90
CA GLN A 109 -0.39 -16.92 -22.18
C GLN A 109 -0.23 -16.62 -20.68
N THR A 110 0.38 -15.47 -20.35
CA THR A 110 0.53 -15.04 -18.96
C THR A 110 -0.83 -14.88 -18.29
N TYR A 111 -1.80 -14.27 -18.97
CA TYR A 111 -3.15 -14.14 -18.47
C TYR A 111 -3.81 -15.50 -18.16
N LEU A 112 -3.76 -16.45 -19.10
CA LEU A 112 -4.35 -17.78 -18.92
C LEU A 112 -3.66 -18.56 -17.80
N GLU A 113 -2.34 -18.40 -17.63
CA GLU A 113 -1.60 -18.98 -16.51
C GLU A 113 -2.09 -18.41 -15.16
N ARG A 114 -2.21 -17.09 -15.03
CA ARG A 114 -2.75 -16.44 -13.81
C ARG A 114 -4.17 -16.88 -13.51
N ARG A 115 -5.02 -16.94 -14.54
CA ARG A 115 -6.40 -17.40 -14.41
C ARG A 115 -6.48 -18.85 -13.95
N LYS A 116 -5.66 -19.73 -14.52
CA LYS A 116 -5.58 -21.15 -14.13
C LYS A 116 -5.10 -21.30 -12.69
N GLU A 117 -4.07 -20.55 -12.29
CA GLU A 117 -3.55 -20.56 -10.91
C GLU A 117 -4.63 -20.07 -9.93
N LEU A 118 -5.35 -18.99 -10.25
CA LEU A 118 -6.45 -18.50 -9.43
C LEU A 118 -7.69 -19.40 -9.48
N SER A 119 -7.89 -20.24 -10.48
CA SER A 119 -9.02 -21.19 -10.50
C SER A 119 -8.84 -22.40 -9.57
N ILE A 120 -7.68 -22.57 -8.95
CA ILE A 120 -7.40 -23.72 -8.07
C ILE A 120 -8.35 -23.69 -6.87
N ASP A 121 -8.95 -24.82 -6.57
CA ASP A 121 -9.82 -24.99 -5.39
C ASP A 121 -9.09 -24.63 -4.08
N ASN A 122 -9.80 -23.96 -3.17
CA ASN A 122 -9.23 -23.47 -1.90
C ASN A 122 -8.72 -24.64 -1.06
N THR A 123 -9.46 -25.74 -0.99
CA THR A 123 -9.09 -26.93 -0.21
C THR A 123 -7.81 -27.57 -0.75
N ALA A 124 -7.69 -27.73 -2.07
CA ALA A 124 -6.48 -28.25 -2.70
C ALA A 124 -5.27 -27.31 -2.52
N ALA A 125 -5.50 -26.00 -2.60
CA ALA A 125 -4.45 -25.00 -2.38
C ALA A 125 -3.98 -24.97 -0.92
N PHE A 126 -4.89 -24.95 0.05
CA PHE A 126 -4.56 -24.92 1.48
C PHE A 126 -3.82 -26.16 1.93
N ARG A 127 -4.15 -27.35 1.37
CA ARG A 127 -3.35 -28.55 1.56
C ARG A 127 -1.90 -28.38 1.11
N THR A 128 -1.71 -27.78 -0.07
CA THR A 128 -0.38 -27.53 -0.61
C THR A 128 0.40 -26.56 0.28
N ILE A 129 -0.24 -25.47 0.73
CA ILE A 129 0.36 -24.50 1.67
C ILE A 129 0.75 -25.18 2.99
N ARG A 130 -0.15 -25.98 3.57
CA ARG A 130 0.08 -26.68 4.85
C ARG A 130 0.94 -27.95 4.71
N ARG A 131 1.36 -28.30 3.49
CA ARG A 131 2.09 -29.56 3.17
C ARG A 131 1.34 -30.81 3.63
N ILE A 132 0.01 -30.77 3.56
CA ILE A 132 -0.89 -31.91 3.80
C ILE A 132 -0.97 -32.72 2.50
N PRO A 133 -0.94 -34.06 2.54
CA PRO A 133 -1.13 -34.89 1.36
C PRO A 133 -2.41 -34.53 0.59
N ALA A 134 -2.31 -34.59 -0.74
CA ALA A 134 -3.46 -34.42 -1.62
C ALA A 134 -4.51 -35.50 -1.36
N ALA A 135 -5.76 -35.23 -1.76
CA ALA A 135 -6.82 -36.22 -1.64
C ALA A 135 -6.47 -37.48 -2.45
N PRO A 136 -6.90 -38.69 -2.01
CA PRO A 136 -6.63 -39.92 -2.75
C PRO A 136 -7.03 -39.79 -4.23
N GLY A 137 -6.12 -40.15 -5.14
CA GLY A 137 -6.35 -40.06 -6.59
C GLY A 137 -6.09 -38.68 -7.21
N THR A 138 -5.68 -37.67 -6.43
CA THR A 138 -5.34 -36.33 -6.92
C THR A 138 -3.87 -35.99 -6.66
N HIS A 139 -3.29 -35.15 -7.52
CA HIS A 139 -1.95 -34.59 -7.32
C HIS A 139 -2.05 -33.21 -6.66
N ALA A 140 -1.04 -32.86 -5.84
CA ALA A 140 -0.95 -31.53 -5.27
C ALA A 140 -0.83 -30.47 -6.39
N PRO A 141 -1.71 -29.45 -6.42
CA PRO A 141 -1.69 -28.45 -7.48
C PRO A 141 -0.45 -27.57 -7.40
N ARG A 142 0.07 -27.14 -8.54
CA ARG A 142 1.14 -26.14 -8.61
C ARG A 142 0.54 -24.74 -8.50
N LEU A 143 0.73 -24.09 -7.35
CA LEU A 143 0.17 -22.75 -7.09
C LEU A 143 0.87 -21.61 -7.84
N GLY A 144 2.12 -21.83 -8.30
CA GLY A 144 2.84 -20.85 -9.14
C GLY A 144 2.92 -19.46 -8.52
N ASN A 145 2.48 -18.44 -9.26
CA ASN A 145 2.50 -17.04 -8.83
C ASN A 145 1.39 -16.73 -7.82
N ALA A 146 0.31 -17.51 -7.80
CA ALA A 146 -0.76 -17.43 -6.79
C ALA A 146 -0.38 -18.02 -5.43
N TYR A 147 0.81 -18.59 -5.24
CA TYR A 147 1.22 -19.18 -3.96
C TYR A 147 1.05 -18.21 -2.77
N GLU A 148 1.53 -16.97 -2.90
CA GLU A 148 1.46 -16.00 -1.80
C GLU A 148 0.01 -15.54 -1.56
N PHE A 149 -0.83 -15.49 -2.60
CA PHE A 149 -2.26 -15.22 -2.46
C PHE A 149 -2.95 -16.32 -1.63
N TYR A 150 -2.79 -17.59 -2.02
CA TYR A 150 -3.39 -18.71 -1.30
C TYR A 150 -2.85 -18.86 0.12
N LYS A 151 -1.57 -18.55 0.35
CA LYS A 151 -0.99 -18.51 1.70
C LYS A 151 -1.69 -17.47 2.58
N ASN A 152 -1.97 -16.27 2.06
CA ASN A 152 -2.71 -15.25 2.81
C ASN A 152 -4.19 -15.63 2.99
N LEU A 153 -4.82 -16.22 1.97
CA LEU A 153 -6.22 -16.67 2.02
C LEU A 153 -6.40 -17.81 3.04
N GLU A 154 -5.45 -18.73 3.10
CA GLU A 154 -5.39 -19.81 4.07
C GLU A 154 -5.36 -19.27 5.51
N VAL A 155 -4.52 -18.27 5.79
CA VAL A 155 -4.50 -17.61 7.10
C VAL A 155 -5.85 -16.93 7.39
N PHE A 156 -6.46 -16.30 6.39
CA PHE A 156 -7.77 -15.67 6.49
C PHE A 156 -8.88 -16.64 6.90
N SER A 157 -8.83 -17.88 6.41
CA SER A 157 -9.77 -18.95 6.75
C SER A 157 -9.79 -19.31 8.25
N SER A 158 -8.77 -18.89 9.01
CA SER A 158 -8.75 -19.01 10.47
C SER A 158 -9.69 -18.02 11.18
N TYR A 159 -10.18 -16.99 10.48
CA TYR A 159 -11.03 -15.92 11.02
C TYR A 159 -12.36 -15.79 10.29
N TRP A 160 -12.40 -16.14 9.01
CA TRP A 160 -13.57 -16.05 8.14
C TRP A 160 -14.00 -17.45 7.69
N VAL A 161 -15.29 -17.60 7.42
CA VAL A 161 -15.81 -18.81 6.77
C VAL A 161 -15.39 -18.76 5.31
N ASP A 162 -14.81 -19.86 4.81
CA ASP A 162 -14.60 -20.05 3.38
C ASP A 162 -15.96 -20.20 2.70
N THR A 163 -16.37 -19.17 1.96
CA THR A 163 -17.69 -19.08 1.31
C THR A 163 -17.81 -19.97 0.08
N SER A 164 -16.71 -20.55 -0.41
CA SER A 164 -16.76 -21.56 -1.47
C SER A 164 -17.24 -22.92 -0.96
N LEU A 165 -17.25 -23.14 0.36
CA LEU A 165 -17.75 -24.37 0.95
C LEU A 165 -19.28 -24.37 1.06
N PRO A 166 -19.94 -25.54 0.98
CA PRO A 166 -21.36 -25.65 1.22
C PRO A 166 -21.75 -25.06 2.59
N LYS A 167 -22.86 -24.32 2.65
CA LYS A 167 -23.38 -23.79 3.93
C LYS A 167 -23.79 -24.97 4.81
N GLU A 168 -23.10 -25.17 5.93
CA GLU A 168 -23.55 -26.12 6.96
C GLU A 168 -24.97 -25.70 7.40
N ALA A 169 -25.95 -26.59 7.23
CA ALA A 169 -27.32 -26.32 7.67
C ALA A 169 -27.32 -26.04 9.18
N ASN A 170 -27.72 -24.83 9.56
CA ASN A 170 -27.70 -24.35 10.95
C ASN A 170 -28.29 -25.38 11.92
N SER A 171 -27.50 -25.82 12.89
CA SER A 171 -28.04 -26.35 14.15
C SER A 171 -28.62 -25.16 14.93
N SER A 172 -29.92 -24.89 14.78
CA SER A 172 -30.64 -23.99 15.68
C SER A 172 -30.54 -24.50 17.12
N PRO A 173 -30.30 -23.62 18.12
CA PRO A 173 -30.29 -24.00 19.52
C PRO A 173 -31.72 -23.98 20.06
N GLU A 174 -32.59 -24.86 19.58
CA GLU A 174 -33.91 -25.09 20.18
C GLU A 174 -34.47 -26.44 19.70
N ALA A 175 -34.09 -27.50 20.40
CA ALA A 175 -34.85 -28.74 20.44
C ALA A 175 -34.67 -29.33 21.84
N THR A 176 -35.65 -29.02 22.67
CA THR A 176 -35.99 -29.68 23.93
C THR A 176 -35.84 -31.19 23.88
N GLU A 177 -35.44 -31.77 25.01
CA GLU A 177 -35.55 -33.18 25.35
C GLU A 177 -36.86 -33.78 24.82
N ASN A 178 -36.78 -34.77 23.93
CA ASN A 178 -37.39 -36.10 24.07
C ASN A 178 -37.29 -36.93 22.78
N GLY A 179 -36.72 -38.14 22.93
CA GLY A 179 -37.19 -39.39 22.32
C GLY A 179 -37.18 -39.58 20.80
N ASN A 180 -36.24 -40.41 20.33
CA ASN A 180 -36.31 -41.34 19.19
C ASN A 180 -36.92 -40.85 17.85
N ALA A 181 -36.05 -40.57 16.87
CA ALA A 181 -36.32 -40.85 15.47
C ALA A 181 -35.01 -40.99 14.68
N GLU A 182 -35.02 -41.93 13.74
CA GLU A 182 -33.90 -42.45 12.96
C GLU A 182 -33.24 -41.42 12.03
N GLY A 183 -31.91 -41.40 12.03
CA GLY A 183 -31.11 -41.44 10.80
C GLY A 183 -31.26 -40.32 9.76
N SER A 184 -31.21 -39.04 10.12
CA SER A 184 -30.87 -37.99 9.13
C SER A 184 -29.35 -37.80 9.10
N LYS A 185 -28.68 -38.26 8.04
CA LYS A 185 -27.28 -37.92 7.74
C LYS A 185 -27.17 -36.39 7.65
N GLN A 186 -26.66 -35.77 8.70
CA GLN A 186 -26.23 -34.38 8.64
C GLN A 186 -25.15 -34.29 7.56
N ASP A 187 -25.38 -33.46 6.56
CA ASP A 187 -24.46 -33.17 5.47
C ASP A 187 -23.31 -32.31 6.05
N THR A 188 -22.49 -32.97 6.87
CA THR A 188 -21.29 -32.39 7.47
C THR A 188 -20.20 -32.49 6.42
N THR A 189 -19.60 -31.35 6.06
CA THR A 189 -18.44 -31.31 5.17
C THR A 189 -17.43 -32.35 5.68
N PRO A 190 -17.10 -33.37 4.86
CA PRO A 190 -16.23 -34.45 5.29
C PRO A 190 -14.96 -33.92 5.95
N ILE A 191 -14.48 -34.58 7.02
CA ILE A 191 -13.27 -34.14 7.77
C ILE A 191 -12.06 -33.97 6.83
N HIS A 192 -11.98 -34.79 5.77
CA HIS A 192 -10.94 -34.65 4.78
C HIS A 192 -11.06 -33.37 3.94
N GLU A 193 -12.22 -32.74 3.79
CA GLU A 193 -12.36 -31.46 3.11
C GLU A 193 -12.07 -30.28 4.05
N LYS A 194 -12.21 -30.46 5.37
CA LYS A 194 -11.88 -29.45 6.38
C LYS A 194 -10.36 -29.27 6.54
N THR A 195 -9.80 -28.43 5.69
CA THR A 195 -8.36 -28.07 5.74
C THR A 195 -8.03 -27.07 6.83
N HIS A 196 -9.03 -26.36 7.36
CA HIS A 196 -8.89 -25.31 8.36
C HIS A 196 -10.04 -25.34 9.38
N ILE A 197 -9.74 -24.90 10.60
CA ILE A 197 -10.72 -24.71 11.67
C ILE A 197 -10.63 -23.25 12.08
N ARG A 198 -11.76 -22.54 12.10
CA ARG A 198 -11.82 -21.14 12.53
C ARG A 198 -11.43 -21.03 14.00
N THR A 199 -10.44 -20.19 14.28
CA THR A 199 -9.89 -19.95 15.62
C THR A 199 -10.21 -18.56 16.17
N GLY A 200 -10.66 -17.63 15.31
CA GLY A 200 -11.05 -16.27 15.70
C GLY A 200 -12.24 -15.74 14.91
N THR A 201 -12.65 -14.52 15.23
CA THR A 201 -13.69 -13.77 14.50
C THR A 201 -13.06 -12.84 13.45
N GLY A 202 -13.86 -12.33 12.52
CA GLY A 202 -13.42 -11.38 11.51
C GLY A 202 -12.88 -10.07 12.10
N SER A 203 -13.43 -9.63 13.24
CA SER A 203 -12.92 -8.48 13.99
C SER A 203 -11.53 -8.71 14.59
N GLN A 204 -11.17 -9.96 14.85
CA GLN A 204 -9.86 -10.36 15.36
C GLN A 204 -8.82 -10.61 14.26
N THR A 205 -9.20 -10.59 12.98
CA THR A 205 -8.20 -10.70 11.90
C THR A 205 -7.20 -9.54 12.04
N PRO A 206 -5.89 -9.80 12.04
CA PRO A 206 -4.86 -8.74 12.05
C PRO A 206 -4.89 -7.88 10.78
N ALA A 207 -4.45 -6.62 10.88
CA ALA A 207 -4.42 -5.70 9.75
C ALA A 207 -3.42 -6.14 8.68
N GLU A 208 -2.30 -6.71 9.10
CA GLU A 208 -1.20 -7.18 8.26
C GLU A 208 -1.66 -8.30 7.32
N TYR A 209 -2.52 -9.19 7.78
CA TYR A 209 -3.08 -10.25 6.94
C TYR A 209 -4.00 -9.65 5.87
N ARG A 210 -4.86 -8.69 6.22
CA ARG A 210 -5.72 -7.99 5.23
C ARG A 210 -4.90 -7.30 4.15
N GLN A 211 -3.81 -6.65 4.55
CA GLN A 211 -2.88 -6.02 3.62
C GLN A 211 -2.13 -7.06 2.78
N GLY A 212 -1.67 -8.16 3.39
CA GLY A 212 -0.99 -9.25 2.69
C GLY A 212 -1.87 -9.93 1.63
N LEU A 213 -3.13 -10.19 1.94
CA LEU A 213 -4.11 -10.75 1.01
C LEU A 213 -4.31 -9.82 -0.20
N LEU A 214 -4.62 -8.54 0.04
CA LEU A 214 -4.85 -7.58 -1.04
C LEU A 214 -3.58 -7.36 -1.88
N ALA A 215 -2.44 -7.17 -1.22
CA ALA A 215 -1.17 -6.90 -1.89
C ALA A 215 -0.70 -8.09 -2.73
N SER A 216 -0.84 -9.32 -2.22
CA SER A 216 -0.47 -10.53 -2.99
C SER A 216 -1.38 -10.76 -4.18
N PHE A 217 -2.69 -10.51 -4.03
CA PHE A 217 -3.66 -10.58 -5.13
C PHE A 217 -3.34 -9.56 -6.25
N VAL A 218 -3.13 -8.29 -5.91
CA VAL A 218 -2.82 -7.26 -6.91
C VAL A 218 -1.42 -7.45 -7.52
N LYS A 219 -0.44 -7.84 -6.71
CA LYS A 219 0.94 -8.05 -7.15
C LYS A 219 1.05 -9.16 -8.21
N LEU A 220 0.20 -10.18 -8.13
CA LEU A 220 0.13 -11.28 -9.10
C LEU A 220 0.01 -10.78 -10.54
N VAL A 221 -0.72 -9.68 -10.75
CA VAL A 221 -0.86 -9.03 -12.07
C VAL A 221 0.13 -7.88 -12.23
N ALA A 222 0.23 -6.99 -11.25
CA ALA A 222 1.05 -5.78 -11.36
C ALA A 222 2.53 -6.08 -11.66
N TYR A 223 3.06 -7.19 -11.14
CA TYR A 223 4.43 -7.62 -11.38
C TYR A 223 4.73 -7.90 -12.86
N ASP A 224 3.78 -8.49 -13.58
CA ASP A 224 3.93 -8.82 -15.00
C ASP A 224 3.96 -7.55 -15.89
N PHE A 225 3.47 -6.41 -15.38
CA PHE A 225 3.57 -5.09 -16.03
C PHE A 225 4.84 -4.30 -15.62
N GLY A 226 5.75 -4.90 -14.84
CA GLY A 226 6.95 -4.22 -14.33
C GLY A 226 6.68 -3.29 -13.15
N CYS A 227 5.54 -3.48 -12.48
CA CYS A 227 5.16 -2.73 -11.28
C CYS A 227 5.33 -3.58 -10.02
N ASN A 228 5.35 -2.93 -8.87
CA ASN A 228 5.40 -3.60 -7.58
C ASN A 228 4.45 -2.91 -6.61
N VAL A 229 3.93 -3.69 -5.68
CA VAL A 229 3.04 -3.23 -4.61
C VAL A 229 3.90 -3.01 -3.37
N ALA A 230 3.95 -1.78 -2.86
CA ALA A 230 4.80 -1.43 -1.73
C ALA A 230 4.19 -0.33 -0.86
N PHE A 231 4.58 -0.32 0.42
CA PHE A 231 4.30 0.81 1.29
C PHE A 231 5.18 2.00 0.90
N PRO A 232 4.61 3.23 0.85
CA PRO A 232 5.39 4.44 0.80
C PRO A 232 6.37 4.51 1.98
N ARG A 233 7.61 4.95 1.74
CA ARG A 233 8.62 5.10 2.81
C ARG A 233 8.36 6.30 3.71
N VAL A 234 7.66 7.29 3.18
CA VAL A 234 7.18 8.45 3.91
C VAL A 234 5.66 8.33 3.98
N GLU A 235 5.10 8.48 5.17
CA GLU A 235 3.65 8.41 5.39
C GLU A 235 2.96 9.42 4.47
N PRO A 236 2.06 8.97 3.58
CA PRO A 236 1.42 9.86 2.67
C PRO A 236 0.28 10.61 3.37
N ARG A 237 0.11 11.88 2.97
CA ARG A 237 -0.80 12.83 3.61
C ARG A 237 -1.61 13.54 2.54
N LEU A 238 -2.92 13.57 2.72
CA LEU A 238 -3.80 14.46 1.96
C LEU A 238 -3.66 15.85 2.57
N HIS A 239 -3.07 16.77 1.83
CA HIS A 239 -2.93 18.17 2.28
C HIS A 239 -4.20 18.95 1.97
N LEU A 240 -4.68 19.71 2.96
CA LEU A 240 -5.87 20.55 2.86
C LEU A 240 -5.46 21.97 3.23
N HIS A 241 -5.42 22.84 2.22
CA HIS A 241 -5.14 24.25 2.41
C HIS A 241 -6.45 25.03 2.48
N PRO A 242 -6.69 25.79 3.58
CA PRO A 242 -7.90 26.59 3.68
C PRO A 242 -7.85 27.77 2.71
N PRO A 243 -9.01 28.26 2.26
CA PRO A 243 -9.08 29.41 1.36
C PRO A 243 -8.64 30.72 2.03
N SER A 244 -8.82 30.84 3.35
CA SER A 244 -8.32 31.98 4.12
C SER A 244 -6.84 31.80 4.49
N PRO A 245 -5.98 32.80 4.21
CA PRO A 245 -4.57 32.76 4.61
C PRO A 245 -4.35 32.84 6.13
N SER A 246 -5.39 33.16 6.92
CA SER A 246 -5.33 33.20 8.38
C SER A 246 -5.53 31.83 9.04
N SER A 247 -6.06 30.85 8.31
CA SER A 247 -6.29 29.50 8.82
C SER A 247 -5.08 28.60 8.53
N PRO A 248 -4.65 27.76 9.49
CA PRO A 248 -3.52 26.87 9.26
C PRO A 248 -3.88 25.77 8.27
N ALA A 249 -2.93 25.43 7.39
CA ALA A 249 -3.04 24.23 6.56
C ALA A 249 -3.14 22.98 7.46
N SER A 250 -3.97 22.03 7.04
CA SER A 250 -4.16 20.76 7.74
C SER A 250 -3.84 19.60 6.81
N HIS A 251 -3.71 18.40 7.37
CA HIS A 251 -3.52 17.21 6.56
C HIS A 251 -4.16 15.99 7.21
N ILE A 252 -4.58 15.05 6.37
CA ILE A 252 -5.13 13.76 6.79
C ILE A 252 -4.10 12.69 6.41
N PRO A 253 -3.44 12.05 7.40
CA PRO A 253 -2.57 10.91 7.12
C PRO A 253 -3.40 9.69 6.72
N ALA A 254 -2.89 8.88 5.81
CA ALA A 254 -3.53 7.61 5.48
C ALA A 254 -2.49 6.51 5.26
N THR A 255 -2.71 5.36 5.89
CA THR A 255 -1.89 4.16 5.65
C THR A 255 -2.36 3.49 4.38
N LEU A 256 -1.67 3.77 3.28
CA LEU A 256 -1.95 3.18 1.97
C LEU A 256 -0.77 2.33 1.53
N THR A 257 -1.07 1.22 0.88
CA THR A 257 -0.12 0.54 0.01
C THR A 257 -0.32 1.10 -1.39
N MET A 258 0.73 1.18 -2.20
CA MET A 258 0.63 1.77 -3.53
C MET A 258 1.29 0.88 -4.58
N ILE A 259 0.77 0.98 -5.80
CA ILE A 259 1.39 0.38 -6.98
C ILE A 259 2.38 1.38 -7.55
N TYR A 260 3.65 0.96 -7.64
CA TYR A 260 4.71 1.74 -8.26
C TYR A 260 5.30 0.99 -9.44
N ARG A 261 5.68 1.71 -10.49
CA ARG A 261 6.49 1.17 -11.57
C ARG A 261 7.95 1.06 -11.11
N THR A 262 8.60 -0.05 -11.48
CA THR A 262 10.03 -0.21 -11.26
C THR A 262 10.79 0.54 -12.35
N PRO A 263 11.78 1.38 -12.00
CA PRO A 263 12.66 2.00 -12.99
C PRO A 263 13.28 0.99 -13.94
N THR A 264 13.32 1.32 -15.23
CA THR A 264 14.01 0.50 -16.24
C THR A 264 15.52 0.59 -16.11
N ASP A 265 16.03 1.70 -15.58
CA ASP A 265 17.45 1.88 -15.37
C ASP A 265 17.96 1.12 -14.12
N ARG A 266 18.96 0.26 -14.34
CA ARG A 266 19.49 -0.66 -13.33
C ARG A 266 20.01 0.05 -12.07
N ASN A 267 20.53 1.27 -12.22
CA ASN A 267 21.10 2.04 -11.11
C ASN A 267 20.01 2.55 -10.17
N SER A 268 18.93 3.12 -10.70
CA SER A 268 17.79 3.58 -9.91
C SER A 268 17.07 2.42 -9.24
N ALA A 269 16.85 1.32 -9.96
CA ALA A 269 16.24 0.10 -9.40
C ALA A 269 17.06 -0.43 -8.20
N ARG A 270 18.39 -0.53 -8.32
CA ARG A 270 19.28 -0.94 -7.22
C ARG A 270 19.32 0.06 -6.07
N ALA A 271 19.15 1.35 -6.38
CA ALA A 271 19.07 2.41 -5.38
C ALA A 271 17.72 2.43 -4.63
N GLY A 272 16.80 1.53 -4.98
CA GLY A 272 15.46 1.42 -4.40
C GLY A 272 14.51 2.53 -4.85
N ILE A 273 14.79 3.18 -5.98
CA ILE A 273 13.91 4.21 -6.53
C ILE A 273 12.65 3.56 -7.10
N VAL A 274 11.51 4.22 -6.94
CA VAL A 274 10.21 3.79 -7.46
C VAL A 274 9.58 4.94 -8.25
N GLU A 275 8.70 4.64 -9.22
CA GLU A 275 7.99 5.62 -10.04
C GLU A 275 6.48 5.51 -9.87
N GLY A 276 5.77 6.64 -9.74
CA GLY A 276 4.31 6.66 -9.61
C GLY A 276 3.83 7.58 -8.47
N PRO A 277 2.74 7.26 -7.75
CA PRO A 277 1.99 6.00 -7.78
C PRO A 277 1.04 5.85 -8.99
N LEU A 278 0.78 4.60 -9.39
CA LEU A 278 -0.24 4.28 -10.40
C LEU A 278 -1.64 4.20 -9.78
N ALA A 279 -1.75 3.48 -8.67
CA ALA A 279 -2.99 3.25 -7.93
C ALA A 279 -2.67 3.06 -6.45
N ALA A 280 -3.68 3.27 -5.60
CA ALA A 280 -3.61 2.92 -4.20
C ALA A 280 -4.32 1.61 -3.90
N LEU A 281 -3.83 0.95 -2.87
CA LEU A 281 -4.47 -0.16 -2.17
C LEU A 281 -4.77 0.33 -0.77
N SER A 282 -5.95 0.00 -0.32
CA SER A 282 -6.36 0.27 1.05
C SER A 282 -6.99 -1.00 1.59
N CYS A 283 -6.86 -1.26 2.90
CA CYS A 283 -7.62 -2.29 3.62
C CYS A 283 -8.16 -1.71 4.91
N ARG A 284 -9.41 -2.00 5.29
CA ARG A 284 -9.98 -1.60 6.58
C ARG A 284 -10.13 -2.80 7.50
N SER A 285 -10.00 -2.55 8.79
CA SER A 285 -10.32 -3.51 9.85
C SER A 285 -11.78 -3.51 10.25
N THR A 286 -12.55 -2.51 9.83
CA THR A 286 -13.99 -2.41 10.10
C THR A 286 -14.73 -3.59 9.47
N THR A 287 -15.52 -4.29 10.29
CA THR A 287 -16.32 -5.45 9.87
C THR A 287 -17.83 -5.22 10.01
N SER A 288 -18.25 -4.05 10.48
CA SER A 288 -19.64 -3.70 10.76
C SER A 288 -19.99 -2.35 10.15
N PHE A 289 -21.06 -2.31 9.35
CA PHE A 289 -21.59 -1.10 8.72
C PHE A 289 -23.09 -0.98 9.00
N THR A 290 -23.45 -0.87 10.29
CA THR A 290 -24.84 -0.92 10.73
C THR A 290 -25.53 0.44 10.65
N THR A 291 -24.78 1.53 10.69
CA THR A 291 -25.32 2.89 10.62
C THR A 291 -24.94 3.58 9.30
N PRO A 292 -25.74 4.57 8.83
CA PRO A 292 -25.36 5.43 7.71
C PRO A 292 -24.03 6.15 7.96
N LEU A 293 -23.73 6.50 9.21
CA LEU A 293 -22.47 7.13 9.59
C LEU A 293 -21.27 6.20 9.33
N ASP A 294 -21.38 4.91 9.65
CA ASP A 294 -20.31 3.93 9.37
C ASP A 294 -20.01 3.85 7.88
N SER A 295 -21.07 3.80 7.06
CA SER A 295 -20.95 3.79 5.60
C SER A 295 -20.34 5.09 5.05
N ASN A 296 -20.70 6.24 5.62
CA ASN A 296 -20.14 7.54 5.22
C ASN A 296 -18.67 7.68 5.63
N LEU A 297 -18.28 7.22 6.82
CA LEU A 297 -16.89 7.21 7.28
C LEU A 297 -16.03 6.24 6.48
N ASP A 298 -16.59 5.12 6.03
CA ASP A 298 -15.91 4.20 5.11
C ASP A 298 -15.65 4.86 3.75
N LEU A 299 -16.69 5.43 3.14
CA LEU A 299 -16.57 6.18 1.89
C LEU A 299 -15.55 7.32 2.04
N ALA A 300 -15.58 8.08 3.14
CA ALA A 300 -14.63 9.15 3.39
C ALA A 300 -13.17 8.64 3.38
N ARG A 301 -12.89 7.44 3.90
CA ARG A 301 -11.54 6.84 3.84
C ARG A 301 -11.13 6.50 2.40
N GLU A 302 -12.06 6.02 1.58
CA GLU A 302 -11.78 5.77 0.16
C GLU A 302 -11.56 7.06 -0.63
N ILE A 303 -12.38 8.09 -0.40
CA ILE A 303 -12.20 9.42 -1.02
C ILE A 303 -10.87 10.03 -0.61
N VAL A 304 -10.48 9.95 0.67
CA VAL A 304 -9.16 10.38 1.13
C VAL A 304 -8.05 9.63 0.39
N ALA A 305 -8.18 8.31 0.22
CA ALA A 305 -7.17 7.52 -0.50
C ALA A 305 -7.06 7.90 -1.99
N LEU A 306 -8.19 8.15 -2.65
CA LEU A 306 -8.25 8.58 -4.05
C LEU A 306 -7.62 9.98 -4.22
N LEU A 307 -8.06 10.96 -3.44
CA LEU A 307 -7.55 12.34 -3.52
C LEU A 307 -6.07 12.44 -3.12
N LEU A 308 -5.63 11.66 -2.13
CA LEU A 308 -4.23 11.59 -1.74
C LEU A 308 -3.37 11.02 -2.86
N THR A 309 -3.85 9.96 -3.53
CA THR A 309 -3.15 9.39 -4.69
C THR A 309 -3.06 10.40 -5.83
N ALA A 310 -4.16 11.11 -6.09
CA ALA A 310 -4.19 12.21 -7.06
C ALA A 310 -3.19 13.33 -6.72
N GLN A 311 -3.12 13.76 -5.44
CA GLN A 311 -2.13 14.74 -4.99
C GLN A 311 -0.69 14.24 -5.17
N GLN A 312 -0.40 12.97 -4.88
CA GLN A 312 0.95 12.43 -5.12
C GLN A 312 1.31 12.41 -6.60
N ARG A 313 0.38 12.06 -7.48
CA ARG A 313 0.57 12.10 -8.94
C ARG A 313 0.80 13.54 -9.42
N ASN A 314 0.08 14.50 -8.84
CA ASN A 314 0.21 15.93 -9.12
C ASN A 314 1.56 16.55 -8.69
N ARG A 315 2.41 15.80 -7.98
CA ARG A 315 3.79 16.22 -7.63
C ARG A 315 4.76 16.09 -8.81
N GLU A 316 4.36 15.45 -9.90
CA GLU A 316 5.20 15.30 -11.09
C GLU A 316 5.74 16.66 -11.57
N GLY A 317 7.06 16.72 -11.81
CA GLY A 317 7.74 17.94 -12.23
C GLY A 317 7.78 19.07 -11.20
N LYS A 318 7.20 18.90 -10.01
CA LYS A 318 7.19 19.90 -8.94
C LYS A 318 8.31 19.64 -7.93
N ALA A 319 8.65 20.68 -7.18
CA ALA A 319 9.50 20.58 -6.00
C ALA A 319 8.65 20.76 -4.73
N GLU A 320 8.93 20.00 -3.69
CA GLU A 320 8.30 20.21 -2.39
C GLU A 320 8.64 21.62 -1.89
N LYS A 321 7.63 22.33 -1.38
CA LYS A 321 7.80 23.59 -0.65
C LYS A 321 7.66 23.29 0.84
N PRO A 322 8.77 23.17 1.61
CA PRO A 322 8.70 22.86 3.02
C PRO A 322 7.96 23.94 3.79
N PHE A 323 7.17 23.55 4.78
CA PHE A 323 6.55 24.52 5.68
C PHE A 323 7.62 25.35 6.40
N GLY A 324 7.48 26.67 6.35
CA GLY A 324 8.45 27.57 6.96
C GLY A 324 9.70 27.82 6.14
N ASP A 325 9.80 27.30 4.91
CA ASP A 325 10.93 27.62 4.04
C ASP A 325 11.05 29.13 3.79
N GLY A 326 12.27 29.65 3.90
CA GLY A 326 12.57 31.08 3.81
C GLY A 326 11.95 31.96 4.92
N LYS A 327 11.28 31.41 5.93
CA LYS A 327 10.71 32.21 7.03
C LYS A 327 11.78 32.56 8.06
N TRP A 328 11.69 33.76 8.64
CA TRP A 328 12.67 34.24 9.61
C TRP A 328 12.82 33.30 10.81
N TRP A 329 11.72 32.71 11.27
CA TRP A 329 11.72 31.82 12.43
C TRP A 329 12.38 30.46 12.16
N THR A 330 12.59 30.06 10.89
CA THR A 330 13.35 28.85 10.52
C THR A 330 14.81 29.11 10.17
N SER A 331 15.13 30.34 9.79
CA SER A 331 16.45 30.74 9.28
C SER A 331 17.27 31.56 10.27
N VAL A 332 16.62 32.23 11.23
CA VAL A 332 17.24 33.12 12.20
C VAL A 332 17.23 32.48 13.60
N PRO A 333 18.38 32.42 14.30
CA PRO A 333 18.43 32.00 15.70
C PRO A 333 17.54 32.88 16.60
N ARG A 334 16.85 32.29 17.59
CA ARG A 334 15.95 33.03 18.50
C ARG A 334 16.68 34.08 19.36
N TRP A 335 15.92 35.00 19.97
CA TRP A 335 16.39 35.90 21.04
C TRP A 335 17.10 35.11 22.15
N GLY A 336 18.31 35.54 22.52
CA GLY A 336 19.24 34.79 23.39
C GLY A 336 20.24 33.88 22.67
N GLY A 337 20.13 33.75 21.33
CA GLY A 337 21.02 32.96 20.46
C GLY A 337 21.97 33.78 19.57
N GLY A 338 22.16 35.08 19.86
CA GLY A 338 23.36 35.79 19.40
C GLY A 338 24.61 35.22 20.07
N LYS A 339 25.82 35.68 19.71
CA LYS A 339 27.12 35.21 20.25
C LYS A 339 27.29 35.22 21.79
N GLY A 340 26.29 35.58 22.59
CA GLY A 340 26.38 35.68 24.04
C GLY A 340 25.07 35.36 24.74
N GLY A 341 24.83 34.08 25.01
CA GLY A 341 23.73 33.62 25.85
C GLY A 341 23.81 32.12 26.09
N PRO A 342 24.44 31.66 27.19
CA PRO A 342 24.63 30.24 27.44
C PRO A 342 23.28 29.55 27.72
N ILE A 343 23.00 28.48 26.97
CA ILE A 343 21.89 27.58 27.27
C ILE A 343 22.40 26.52 28.25
N GLY A 344 22.11 26.74 29.53
CA GLY A 344 21.92 25.72 30.58
C GLY A 344 23.07 24.77 30.94
N LYS A 345 24.17 24.68 30.19
CA LYS A 345 25.33 23.81 30.50
C LYS A 345 26.71 24.35 30.07
N GLU A 346 26.77 25.36 29.20
CA GLU A 346 28.05 26.01 28.82
C GLU A 346 28.66 26.81 30.00
N ILE A 347 27.87 27.13 31.02
CA ILE A 347 28.30 27.82 32.26
C ILE A 347 29.19 26.92 33.13
N GLU A 348 29.02 25.59 33.10
CA GLU A 348 29.84 24.68 33.92
C GLU A 348 31.25 24.47 33.33
N SER A 349 31.43 24.77 32.04
CA SER A 349 32.71 24.66 31.35
C SER A 349 33.51 25.97 31.29
N SER A 350 33.01 27.06 31.88
CA SER A 350 33.87 28.24 32.06
C SER A 350 34.98 27.88 33.06
N PRO A 351 36.27 27.95 32.69
CA PRO A 351 37.32 27.81 33.67
C PRO A 351 37.13 28.95 34.67
N THR A 352 36.94 28.60 35.94
CA THR A 352 37.07 29.56 37.04
C THR A 352 38.38 30.32 36.86
N PRO A 353 38.42 31.66 36.95
CA PRO A 353 39.60 32.46 36.64
C PRO A 353 40.66 32.42 37.76
N THR A 354 40.92 31.24 38.32
CA THR A 354 41.80 31.04 39.48
C THR A 354 42.84 29.92 39.30
N ALA A 355 43.11 29.47 38.08
CA ALA A 355 44.30 28.69 37.80
C ALA A 355 45.42 29.61 37.26
N PRO A 356 46.63 29.60 37.86
CA PRO A 356 47.77 30.36 37.34
C PRO A 356 48.17 29.84 35.95
N PRO A 357 48.80 30.67 35.10
CA PRO A 357 49.19 30.25 33.76
C PRO A 357 50.13 29.03 33.82
N PRO A 358 49.98 28.07 32.89
CA PRO A 358 50.84 26.89 32.85
C PRO A 358 52.30 27.30 32.67
N THR A 359 53.19 26.66 33.40
CA THR A 359 54.62 26.96 33.31
C THR A 359 55.22 26.35 32.06
N THR A 360 56.36 26.87 31.61
CA THR A 360 57.09 26.35 30.44
C THR A 360 57.46 24.86 30.59
N ALA A 361 57.51 24.32 31.80
CA ALA A 361 57.71 22.89 32.05
C ALA A 361 56.51 22.02 31.62
N ASP A 362 55.29 22.53 31.76
CA ASP A 362 54.05 21.82 31.40
C ASP A 362 53.86 21.75 29.87
N LEU A 363 54.35 22.76 29.15
CA LEU A 363 54.33 22.78 27.69
C LEU A 363 55.37 21.83 27.08
N VAL A 364 56.51 21.63 27.75
CA VAL A 364 57.58 20.75 27.26
C VAL A 364 57.24 19.27 27.47
N SER A 365 56.51 18.91 28.54
CA SER A 365 56.05 17.53 28.76
C SER A 365 54.98 17.11 27.75
N ASP A 366 54.07 18.01 27.38
CA ASP A 366 53.00 17.76 26.39
C ASP A 366 53.54 17.62 24.96
N ILE A 367 54.61 18.36 24.62
CA ILE A 367 55.30 18.22 23.33
C ILE A 367 56.08 16.90 23.27
N LYS A 368 56.71 16.47 24.37
CA LYS A 368 57.43 15.18 24.45
C LYS A 368 56.49 13.99 24.27
N ALA A 369 55.31 14.02 24.90
CA ALA A 369 54.30 12.96 24.79
C ALA A 369 53.70 12.82 23.38
N ARG A 370 53.71 13.89 22.56
CA ARG A 370 53.21 13.86 21.18
C ARG A 370 54.25 13.38 20.15
N ILE A 371 55.54 13.49 20.45
CA ILE A 371 56.62 13.11 19.53
C ILE A 371 56.98 11.61 19.68
N GLU A 372 56.82 11.02 20.87
CA GLU A 372 57.12 9.59 21.12
C GLU A 372 56.07 8.59 20.58
N GLY A 373 54.97 9.07 19.97
CA GLY A 373 53.88 8.22 19.46
C GLY A 373 54.08 7.65 18.04
N PHE A 374 55.22 7.86 17.38
CA PHE A 374 55.37 7.57 15.94
C PHE A 374 56.45 6.54 15.55
N GLY A 375 57.05 5.79 16.49
CA GLY A 375 58.18 4.90 16.15
C GLY A 375 58.23 3.54 16.83
N SER A 376 57.99 2.50 16.02
CA SER A 376 58.52 1.13 16.10
C SER A 376 57.83 0.08 16.99
N GLY A 377 57.69 -1.13 16.42
CA GLY A 377 57.24 -2.33 17.14
C GLY A 377 56.81 -3.51 16.26
N LEU A 378 57.72 -4.02 15.41
CA LEU A 378 57.65 -5.40 14.91
C LEU A 378 57.90 -6.35 16.10
N GLY A 379 57.05 -7.37 16.31
CA GLY A 379 57.30 -8.41 17.32
C GLY A 379 56.12 -9.35 17.58
N SER A 380 56.35 -10.64 17.32
CA SER A 380 55.43 -11.78 17.38
C SER A 380 54.93 -12.14 18.80
N GLY A 381 53.73 -12.72 18.91
CA GLY A 381 53.23 -13.37 20.13
C GLY A 381 51.72 -13.61 20.16
N ASP A 382 51.32 -14.87 20.03
CA ASP A 382 49.94 -15.39 20.04
C ASP A 382 49.11 -15.01 21.27
N ASN A 383 47.92 -14.42 21.05
CA ASN A 383 46.67 -14.79 21.72
C ASN A 383 45.47 -14.04 21.12
N LYS A 384 44.66 -14.72 20.30
CA LYS A 384 43.43 -14.17 19.71
C LYS A 384 42.30 -14.09 20.73
N ARG A 385 42.01 -12.90 21.25
CA ARG A 385 40.66 -12.50 21.71
C ARG A 385 40.07 -11.49 20.72
N PRO A 386 38.79 -11.61 20.32
CA PRO A 386 38.19 -10.69 19.36
C PRO A 386 38.06 -9.29 19.97
N PRO A 387 38.47 -8.22 19.26
CA PRO A 387 38.38 -6.86 19.79
C PRO A 387 36.92 -6.43 19.92
N GLN A 388 36.51 -6.10 21.14
CA GLN A 388 35.25 -5.40 21.41
C GLN A 388 35.24 -4.09 20.60
N LYS A 389 34.10 -3.82 19.95
CA LYS A 389 33.87 -2.61 19.16
C LYS A 389 34.19 -1.38 20.00
N LYS A 390 35.27 -0.67 19.68
CA LYS A 390 35.52 0.68 20.21
C LYS A 390 34.32 1.55 19.88
N ALA A 391 33.74 2.17 20.91
CA ALA A 391 32.69 3.17 20.75
C ALA A 391 33.17 4.23 19.74
N ARG A 392 32.31 4.55 18.77
CA ARG A 392 32.54 5.64 17.81
C ARG A 392 32.94 6.88 18.60
N THR A 393 34.19 7.30 18.44
CA THR A 393 34.66 8.61 18.88
C THR A 393 33.68 9.66 18.36
N SER A 394 32.99 10.32 19.27
CA SER A 394 32.13 11.45 18.95
C SER A 394 33.00 12.49 18.25
N ARG A 395 32.67 12.83 17.01
CA ARG A 395 33.32 13.97 16.33
C ARG A 395 33.19 15.20 17.24
N PRO A 396 34.28 15.96 17.47
CA PRO A 396 34.22 17.21 18.22
C PRO A 396 33.31 18.16 17.43
N GLY A 397 32.08 18.38 17.93
CA GLY A 397 31.04 19.13 17.22
C GLY A 397 29.63 18.58 17.39
N GLY A 398 29.45 17.33 17.86
CA GLY A 398 28.13 16.73 18.05
C GLY A 398 27.23 17.49 19.03
N THR A 399 27.78 17.94 20.17
CA THR A 399 27.03 18.70 21.18
C THR A 399 26.72 20.12 20.71
N MET A 400 27.64 20.76 19.99
CA MET A 400 27.46 22.12 19.44
C MET A 400 26.36 22.15 18.37
N GLN A 401 26.31 21.15 17.49
CA GLN A 401 25.24 21.01 16.49
C GLN A 401 23.86 20.80 17.12
N ILE A 402 23.76 20.13 18.27
CA ILE A 402 22.49 19.96 18.99
C ILE A 402 22.01 21.31 19.55
N TYR A 403 22.90 22.11 20.14
CA TYR A 403 22.54 23.44 20.63
C TYR A 403 22.21 24.42 19.50
N ASP A 404 22.92 24.35 18.37
CA ASP A 404 22.61 25.16 17.19
C ASP A 404 21.28 24.77 16.55
N ASN A 405 20.93 23.47 16.55
CA ASN A 405 19.62 22.98 16.14
C ASN A 405 18.52 23.35 17.13
N TYR A 406 18.82 23.47 18.43
CA TYR A 406 17.86 23.94 19.43
C TYR A 406 17.60 25.45 19.32
N ARG A 407 18.61 26.24 18.93
CA ARG A 407 18.49 27.69 18.73
C ARG A 407 17.68 28.06 17.48
N LYS A 408 17.46 27.13 16.54
CA LYS A 408 16.70 27.31 15.29
C LYS A 408 15.44 26.45 15.29
N MET A 409 14.29 26.97 14.87
CA MET A 409 13.17 26.08 14.53
C MET A 409 13.46 25.46 13.16
N LEU A 410 13.95 24.23 13.11
CA LEU A 410 14.10 23.58 11.81
C LEU A 410 12.73 23.43 11.15
N PRO A 411 12.61 23.63 9.82
CA PRO A 411 11.38 23.29 9.12
C PRO A 411 11.08 21.79 9.34
N PRO A 412 9.80 21.40 9.32
CA PRO A 412 9.41 20.00 9.38
C PRO A 412 10.15 19.17 8.33
N SER A 413 10.38 17.88 8.62
CA SER A 413 10.94 16.97 7.63
C SER A 413 10.06 16.92 6.38
N SER A 414 10.72 16.75 5.23
CA SER A 414 10.07 16.50 3.94
C SER A 414 8.98 15.43 4.06
N THR A 415 7.80 15.74 3.52
CA THR A 415 6.64 14.84 3.38
C THR A 415 6.66 14.12 2.02
N TRP A 416 7.70 14.36 1.23
CA TRP A 416 7.93 13.74 -0.07
C TRP A 416 9.00 12.66 0.06
N ASP A 417 8.74 11.49 -0.54
CA ASP A 417 9.71 10.41 -0.55
C ASP A 417 10.84 10.71 -1.55
N ARG A 418 12.05 10.96 -1.06
CA ARG A 418 13.25 11.21 -1.87
C ARG A 418 13.63 10.06 -2.80
N LYS A 419 13.10 8.86 -2.56
CA LYS A 419 13.29 7.67 -3.38
C LYS A 419 12.07 7.37 -4.27
N ALA A 420 11.05 8.22 -4.25
CA ALA A 420 9.96 8.18 -5.21
C ALA A 420 10.16 9.26 -6.28
N ARG A 421 10.13 8.85 -7.54
CA ARG A 421 9.90 9.74 -8.69
C ARG A 421 8.39 9.87 -8.85
N TYR A 422 7.84 10.97 -8.36
CA TYR A 422 6.41 11.24 -8.50
C TYR A 422 6.04 11.45 -9.97
N MET A 423 5.09 10.65 -10.45
CA MET A 423 4.67 10.63 -11.85
C MET A 423 3.18 10.29 -11.96
N ALA A 424 2.43 11.04 -12.77
CA ALA A 424 1.04 10.76 -13.13
C ALA A 424 0.98 9.74 -14.28
N ILE A 425 1.53 8.54 -14.03
CA ILE A 425 1.61 7.46 -15.02
C ILE A 425 0.21 7.12 -15.54
N GLY A 426 0.06 7.06 -16.87
CA GLY A 426 -1.19 6.72 -17.55
C GLY A 426 -2.22 7.86 -17.66
N LYS A 427 -1.93 9.05 -17.11
CA LYS A 427 -2.77 10.24 -17.27
C LYS A 427 -2.79 10.67 -18.73
N VAL A 428 -3.99 10.96 -19.26
CA VAL A 428 -4.16 11.42 -20.65
C VAL A 428 -3.61 12.85 -20.78
N GLY A 429 -2.96 13.15 -21.91
CA GLY A 429 -2.52 14.51 -22.24
C GLY A 429 -3.63 15.38 -22.83
N GLY A 430 -3.24 16.49 -23.46
CA GLY A 430 -4.16 17.31 -24.26
C GLY A 430 -5.31 17.93 -23.44
N ALA A 431 -6.48 18.09 -24.07
CA ALA A 431 -7.67 18.67 -23.43
C ALA A 431 -8.21 17.79 -22.28
N GLN A 432 -7.97 16.48 -22.32
CA GLN A 432 -8.33 15.55 -21.24
C GLN A 432 -7.37 15.64 -20.04
N GLY A 433 -6.18 16.21 -20.21
CA GLY A 433 -5.16 16.36 -19.15
C GLY A 433 -5.52 17.29 -17.99
N GLU A 434 -6.65 17.98 -18.08
CA GLU A 434 -7.26 18.70 -16.95
C GLU A 434 -7.89 17.75 -15.91
N TRP A 435 -8.06 16.47 -16.27
CA TRP A 435 -8.57 15.41 -15.38
C TRP A 435 -7.52 14.33 -15.15
N ASP A 436 -7.52 13.75 -13.96
CA ASP A 436 -6.74 12.56 -13.64
C ASP A 436 -7.68 11.42 -13.23
N ASP A 437 -7.56 10.28 -13.90
CA ASP A 437 -8.27 9.04 -13.55
C ASP A 437 -7.41 8.25 -12.56
N VAL A 438 -7.86 8.23 -11.31
CA VAL A 438 -7.11 7.62 -10.20
C VAL A 438 -7.84 6.38 -9.71
N PHE A 439 -7.08 5.30 -9.55
CA PHE A 439 -7.62 4.01 -9.13
C PHE A 439 -7.33 3.70 -7.67
N LEU A 440 -8.31 3.07 -7.02
CA LEU A 440 -8.19 2.50 -5.68
C LEU A 440 -8.68 1.06 -5.69
N VAL A 441 -7.86 0.16 -5.17
CA VAL A 441 -8.28 -1.20 -4.82
C VAL A 441 -8.59 -1.21 -3.33
N SER A 442 -9.86 -1.37 -2.99
CA SER A 442 -10.37 -1.39 -1.63
C SER A 442 -10.58 -2.83 -1.17
N CYS A 443 -10.19 -3.16 0.06
CA CYS A 443 -10.53 -4.42 0.70
C CYS A 443 -11.25 -4.21 2.03
N ILE A 444 -12.33 -4.97 2.26
CA ILE A 444 -13.00 -5.15 3.54
C ILE A 444 -13.32 -6.61 3.74
N ASN A 445 -13.22 -7.12 4.97
CA ASN A 445 -13.35 -8.56 5.24
C ASN A 445 -12.39 -9.35 4.32
N HIS A 446 -12.91 -10.30 3.56
CA HIS A 446 -12.24 -11.04 2.48
C HIS A 446 -12.75 -10.64 1.08
N HIS A 447 -13.34 -9.45 0.96
CA HIS A 447 -13.87 -8.94 -0.29
C HIS A 447 -13.02 -7.79 -0.81
N ILE A 448 -12.83 -7.75 -2.13
CA ILE A 448 -12.13 -6.69 -2.84
C ILE A 448 -13.13 -5.88 -3.65
N GLY A 449 -12.98 -4.58 -3.71
CA GLY A 449 -13.74 -3.67 -4.56
C GLY A 449 -12.79 -2.71 -5.27
N PHE A 450 -13.21 -2.19 -6.42
CA PHE A 450 -12.41 -1.30 -7.24
C PHE A 450 -13.12 0.03 -7.41
N LEU A 451 -12.34 1.10 -7.35
CA LEU A 451 -12.82 2.45 -7.57
C LEU A 451 -11.97 3.15 -8.63
N ARG A 452 -12.63 3.90 -9.49
CA ARG A 452 -12.03 4.96 -10.32
C ARG A 452 -12.60 6.29 -9.85
N ALA A 453 -11.75 7.26 -9.56
CA ALA A 453 -12.16 8.65 -9.40
C ALA A 453 -11.61 9.48 -10.56
N ARG A 454 -12.48 10.27 -11.19
CA ARG A 454 -12.08 11.30 -12.14
C ARG A 454 -11.92 12.61 -11.40
N VAL A 455 -10.68 12.98 -11.10
CA VAL A 455 -10.32 14.12 -10.26
C VAL A 455 -9.90 15.29 -11.14
N GLY A 456 -10.59 16.43 -11.00
CA GLY A 456 -10.27 17.63 -11.76
C GLY A 456 -9.05 18.34 -11.17
N LYS A 457 -8.20 18.90 -12.03
CA LYS A 457 -7.09 19.78 -11.63
C LYS A 457 -7.57 20.92 -10.73
N GLY A 458 -8.77 21.42 -10.97
CA GLY A 458 -9.37 22.45 -10.13
C GLY A 458 -9.57 22.08 -8.68
N LEU A 459 -9.99 20.84 -8.41
CA LEU A 459 -10.08 20.35 -7.04
C LEU A 459 -8.67 20.18 -6.44
N LEU A 460 -7.68 19.72 -7.20
CA LEU A 460 -6.32 19.58 -6.69
C LEU A 460 -5.69 20.94 -6.34
N ASP A 461 -5.91 21.95 -7.19
CA ASP A 461 -5.48 23.33 -6.93
C ASP A 461 -6.19 23.91 -5.69
N GLU A 462 -7.48 23.60 -5.49
CA GLU A 462 -8.21 23.97 -4.28
C GLU A 462 -7.55 23.37 -3.04
N LEU A 463 -7.25 22.06 -3.07
CA LEU A 463 -6.66 21.35 -1.95
C LEU A 463 -5.22 21.82 -1.65
N GLU A 464 -4.44 22.19 -2.67
CA GLU A 464 -3.04 22.66 -2.55
C GLU A 464 -2.91 24.14 -2.17
N ASP A 465 -3.70 25.02 -2.77
CA ASP A 465 -3.52 26.48 -2.68
C ASP A 465 -4.72 27.24 -2.07
N GLY A 466 -5.77 26.53 -1.66
CA GLY A 466 -6.99 27.14 -1.08
C GLY A 466 -7.83 27.92 -2.10
N GLY A 467 -7.77 27.55 -3.39
CA GLY A 467 -8.84 27.95 -4.31
C GLY A 467 -8.85 29.39 -4.80
N LYS A 468 -7.71 30.10 -4.76
CA LYS A 468 -7.64 31.54 -5.07
C LYS A 468 -8.33 31.88 -6.40
N GLY A 469 -9.54 32.45 -6.30
CA GLY A 469 -10.29 33.03 -7.43
C GLY A 469 -11.32 32.11 -8.10
N ARG A 470 -11.57 30.88 -7.63
CA ARG A 470 -12.63 30.01 -8.18
C ARG A 470 -13.97 30.25 -7.48
N GLN A 471 -15.06 30.26 -8.25
CA GLN A 471 -16.43 30.39 -7.71
C GLN A 471 -17.17 29.05 -7.62
N ALA A 472 -16.77 28.06 -8.41
CA ALA A 472 -17.30 26.71 -8.38
C ALA A 472 -16.22 25.69 -8.77
N LEU A 473 -16.41 24.44 -8.32
CA LEU A 473 -15.64 23.29 -8.75
C LEU A 473 -16.53 22.35 -9.57
N ASP A 474 -15.92 21.67 -10.53
CA ASP A 474 -16.56 20.53 -11.17
C ASP A 474 -16.63 19.35 -10.19
N ARG A 475 -17.70 18.57 -10.27
CA ARG A 475 -17.87 17.38 -9.43
C ARG A 475 -16.75 16.35 -9.64
N THR A 476 -16.44 15.62 -8.60
CA THR A 476 -15.58 14.42 -8.68
C THR A 476 -16.47 13.19 -8.78
N THR A 477 -16.48 12.57 -9.97
CA THR A 477 -17.22 11.34 -10.19
C THR A 477 -16.39 10.13 -9.78
N VAL A 478 -16.99 9.24 -9.00
CA VAL A 478 -16.37 8.02 -8.50
C VAL A 478 -17.20 6.82 -8.90
N TRP A 479 -16.63 5.93 -9.70
CA TRP A 479 -17.23 4.63 -10.04
C TRP A 479 -16.75 3.61 -9.04
N ARG A 480 -17.66 2.87 -8.42
CA ARG A 480 -17.36 1.81 -7.45
C ARG A 480 -17.94 0.50 -7.96
N SER A 481 -17.11 -0.53 -8.07
CA SER A 481 -17.58 -1.87 -8.46
C SER A 481 -18.44 -2.50 -7.35
N LYS A 482 -19.02 -3.68 -7.65
CA LYS A 482 -19.44 -4.61 -6.59
C LYS A 482 -18.23 -5.05 -5.74
N TRP A 483 -18.53 -5.66 -4.59
CA TRP A 483 -17.54 -6.36 -3.77
C TRP A 483 -17.39 -7.79 -4.29
N TYR A 484 -16.16 -8.20 -4.60
CA TYR A 484 -15.79 -9.54 -5.06
C TYR A 484 -15.27 -10.37 -3.88
N ASP A 485 -15.90 -11.49 -3.60
CA ASP A 485 -15.48 -12.48 -2.62
C ASP A 485 -14.28 -13.28 -3.16
N VAL A 486 -13.11 -13.13 -2.53
CA VAL A 486 -11.89 -13.81 -3.01
C VAL A 486 -11.80 -15.28 -2.62
N PHE A 487 -12.71 -15.82 -1.81
CA PHE A 487 -12.84 -17.26 -1.64
C PHE A 487 -13.52 -17.91 -2.84
N LEU A 488 -14.36 -17.19 -3.59
CA LEU A 488 -15.04 -17.70 -4.77
C LEU A 488 -14.13 -17.61 -6.01
N ALA A 489 -13.97 -18.73 -6.72
CA ALA A 489 -13.08 -18.81 -7.87
C ALA A 489 -13.51 -17.90 -9.02
N GLU A 490 -14.80 -17.84 -9.28
CA GLU A 490 -15.37 -17.00 -10.35
C GLU A 490 -15.15 -15.52 -10.04
N GLU A 491 -15.49 -15.08 -8.82
CA GLU A 491 -15.39 -13.66 -8.45
C GLU A 491 -13.94 -13.16 -8.33
N ARG A 492 -13.00 -14.00 -7.87
CA ARG A 492 -11.58 -13.59 -7.84
C ARG A 492 -10.94 -13.57 -9.23
N ILE A 493 -11.45 -14.34 -10.19
CA ILE A 493 -11.03 -14.25 -11.60
C ILE A 493 -11.59 -12.96 -12.21
N GLU A 494 -12.87 -12.65 -11.97
CA GLU A 494 -13.49 -11.39 -12.42
C GLU A 494 -12.76 -10.17 -11.83
N ALA A 495 -12.38 -10.22 -10.54
CA ALA A 495 -11.57 -9.19 -9.91
C ALA A 495 -10.16 -9.10 -10.52
N MET A 496 -9.56 -10.21 -10.95
CA MET A 496 -8.27 -10.22 -11.63
C MET A 496 -8.37 -9.53 -13.00
N ASP A 497 -9.48 -9.69 -13.73
CA ASP A 497 -9.72 -9.00 -15.01
C ASP A 497 -9.73 -7.48 -14.84
N VAL A 498 -10.34 -7.00 -13.75
CA VAL A 498 -10.33 -5.58 -13.40
C VAL A 498 -8.92 -5.08 -13.10
N VAL A 499 -8.13 -5.82 -12.29
CA VAL A 499 -6.72 -5.47 -12.02
C VAL A 499 -5.92 -5.44 -13.31
N TRP A 500 -6.11 -6.42 -14.20
CA TRP A 500 -5.45 -6.47 -15.50
C TRP A 500 -5.77 -5.24 -16.34
N GLY A 501 -7.05 -4.86 -16.41
CA GLY A 501 -7.49 -3.68 -17.14
C GLY A 501 -6.94 -2.37 -16.56
N ILE A 502 -6.93 -2.21 -15.23
CA ILE A 502 -6.31 -1.04 -14.56
C ILE A 502 -4.83 -0.94 -14.93
N MET A 503 -4.10 -2.05 -14.87
CA MET A 503 -2.67 -2.08 -15.19
C MET A 503 -2.43 -1.82 -16.68
N ALA A 504 -3.19 -2.46 -17.56
CA ALA A 504 -3.09 -2.30 -19.01
C ALA A 504 -3.38 -0.85 -19.44
N TRP A 505 -4.45 -0.24 -18.91
CA TRP A 505 -4.78 1.16 -19.15
C TRP A 505 -3.68 2.09 -18.61
N SER A 506 -3.26 1.91 -17.36
CA SER A 506 -2.32 2.84 -16.72
C SER A 506 -0.90 2.76 -17.32
N MET A 507 -0.48 1.57 -17.75
CA MET A 507 0.86 1.34 -18.29
C MET A 507 0.95 1.44 -19.82
N ARG A 508 -0.17 1.69 -20.51
CA ARG A 508 -0.21 1.87 -21.97
C ARG A 508 0.78 2.93 -22.43
N ASP A 509 1.26 2.79 -23.65
CA ASP A 509 2.06 3.82 -24.30
C ASP A 509 1.21 5.04 -24.65
N THR A 510 1.44 6.16 -23.96
CA THR A 510 0.67 7.40 -24.11
C THR A 510 1.20 8.30 -25.23
N LEU A 511 2.34 7.97 -25.85
CA LEU A 511 2.92 8.77 -26.93
C LEU A 511 2.07 8.71 -28.22
N ASN A 512 1.40 7.59 -28.47
CA ASN A 512 0.52 7.42 -29.63
C ASN A 512 -0.86 8.07 -29.44
N ASP A 513 -1.35 8.18 -28.20
CA ASP A 513 -2.65 8.81 -27.89
C ASP A 513 -2.65 10.31 -28.27
N GLY A 514 -1.54 11.02 -28.04
CA GLY A 514 -1.40 12.44 -28.40
C GLY A 514 -1.18 12.72 -29.90
N ALA A 515 -0.79 11.70 -30.68
CA ALA A 515 -0.62 11.82 -32.13
C ALA A 515 -1.96 11.65 -32.87
N ALA A 516 -2.87 10.81 -32.34
CA ALA A 516 -4.22 10.65 -32.87
C ALA A 516 -5.05 11.95 -32.72
N GLU A 517 -4.99 12.61 -31.56
CA GLU A 517 -5.68 13.91 -31.36
C GLU A 517 -5.18 15.01 -32.31
N ARG A 518 -3.88 15.07 -32.62
CA ARG A 518 -3.35 16.07 -33.57
C ARG A 518 -3.90 15.89 -34.98
N MET A 519 -4.18 14.65 -35.40
CA MET A 519 -4.75 14.39 -36.72
C MET A 519 -6.26 14.69 -36.81
N ASP A 520 -6.98 14.64 -35.69
CA ASP A 520 -8.41 14.98 -35.64
C ASP A 520 -8.68 16.47 -35.44
N VAL A 521 -7.72 17.24 -34.90
CA VAL A 521 -7.83 18.71 -34.79
C VAL A 521 -7.51 19.41 -36.13
N ASP A 522 -6.77 18.74 -37.01
CA ASP A 522 -6.40 19.24 -38.35
C ASP A 522 -7.41 18.81 -39.46
N ARG A 523 -8.61 18.34 -39.11
CA ARG A 523 -9.67 17.93 -40.05
C ARG A 523 -10.92 18.79 -40.03
#